data_AF-A0A7V7XLT1-F1
#
_entry.id   AF-A0A7V7XLT1-F1
#
_cell.length_a   1.000
_cell.length_b   1.000
_cell.length_c   1.000
_cell.angle_alpha   90.00
_cell.angle_beta   90.00
_cell.angle_gamma   90.00
#
_symmetry.space_group_name_H-M   'P 1'
#
loop_
_entity.id
_entity.type
_entity.pdbx_description
1 polymer ?
#
loop_
_entity_poly.entity_id
_entity_poly.type
_entity_poly.pdbx_seq_one_letter_code
_entity_poly.pdbx_strand_id
1 'polypeptide(L)'
;MTVPGPWQNVKGEVVARSVDELHSANSRLTRATALDEKGRIVNGRTEKPNKHDILTGSRPDGTAFPGKPFADMTCSNWTNGSDTGAAMTGHHDRVGPTDASWAVSWNAAHPTLGCSMEKIRPTGGDGLFYCFAAK
;
A
#
# COMPACT_ATOMS: atom_id res chain seq x y z
N MET A 1 16.61 7.28 7.47
CA MET A 1 17.12 6.75 6.20
C MET A 1 16.38 7.43 5.07
N THR A 2 16.99 8.43 4.42
CA THR A 2 16.40 9.14 3.28
C THR A 2 16.93 8.52 2.00
N VAL A 3 16.24 7.51 1.46
CA VAL A 3 16.49 7.04 0.10
C VAL A 3 15.82 8.05 -0.83
N PRO A 4 16.56 8.86 -1.62
CA PRO A 4 15.99 10.06 -2.26
C PRO A 4 15.29 9.80 -3.60
N GLY A 5 15.14 8.54 -4.02
CA GLY A 5 14.77 8.19 -5.39
C GLY A 5 15.93 8.38 -6.41
N PRO A 6 15.63 8.25 -7.72
CA PRO A 6 14.34 7.85 -8.27
C PRO A 6 14.05 6.35 -8.04
N TRP A 7 12.78 6.00 -7.91
CA TRP A 7 12.32 4.60 -7.92
C TRP A 7 11.72 4.26 -9.27
N GLN A 8 12.08 3.07 -9.75
CA GLN A 8 11.58 2.50 -10.99
C GLN A 8 10.92 1.15 -10.71
N ASN A 9 9.94 0.78 -11.53
CA ASN A 9 9.44 -0.59 -11.51
C ASN A 9 10.44 -1.54 -12.22
N VAL A 10 10.13 -2.84 -12.22
CA VAL A 10 10.97 -3.87 -12.84
C VAL A 10 11.18 -3.71 -14.36
N LYS A 11 10.39 -2.87 -15.03
CA LYS A 11 10.56 -2.51 -16.45
C LYS A 11 11.37 -1.22 -16.66
N GLY A 12 11.89 -0.61 -15.59
CA GLY A 12 12.64 0.64 -15.65
C GLY A 12 11.77 1.90 -15.73
N GLU A 13 10.46 1.79 -15.63
CA GLU A 13 9.57 2.96 -15.65
C GLU A 13 9.62 3.69 -14.31
N VAL A 14 9.84 5.00 -14.34
CA VAL A 14 9.92 5.83 -13.13
C VAL A 14 8.55 5.92 -12.44
N VAL A 15 8.50 5.48 -11.18
CA VAL A 15 7.33 5.54 -10.29
C VAL A 15 7.30 6.86 -9.52
N ALA A 16 8.45 7.30 -9.01
CA ALA A 16 8.61 8.60 -8.34
C ALA A 16 10.08 9.02 -8.35
N ARG A 17 10.37 10.32 -8.48
CA ARG A 17 11.75 10.85 -8.47
C ARG A 17 12.24 11.23 -7.09
N SER A 18 11.32 11.49 -6.15
CA SER A 18 11.62 11.87 -4.78
C SER A 18 10.57 11.33 -3.81
N VAL A 19 10.87 11.37 -2.51
CA VAL A 19 9.91 11.05 -1.43
C VAL A 19 8.67 11.94 -1.53
N ASP A 20 8.86 13.24 -1.75
CA ASP A 20 7.76 14.18 -1.91
C ASP A 20 6.87 13.85 -3.12
N GLU A 21 7.47 13.48 -4.26
CA GLU A 21 6.70 13.04 -5.43
C GLU A 21 5.91 11.76 -5.12
N LEU A 22 6.54 10.79 -4.44
CA LEU A 22 5.94 9.52 -4.07
C LEU A 22 4.69 9.68 -3.19
N HIS A 23 4.68 10.64 -2.27
CA HIS A 23 3.56 10.93 -1.38
C HIS A 23 2.64 12.07 -1.88
N SER A 24 2.83 12.53 -3.11
CA SER A 24 1.97 13.53 -3.75
C SER A 24 0.98 12.92 -4.75
N ALA A 25 0.09 13.77 -5.29
CA ALA A 25 -0.76 13.41 -6.42
C ALA A 25 0.02 13.05 -7.70
N ASN A 26 1.28 13.47 -7.83
CA ASN A 26 2.12 13.17 -8.99
C ASN A 26 2.77 11.79 -8.95
N SER A 27 2.62 11.06 -7.83
CA SER A 27 3.10 9.69 -7.68
C SER A 27 2.57 8.82 -8.82
N ARG A 28 3.47 8.22 -9.60
CA ARG A 28 3.10 7.36 -10.73
C ARG A 28 2.88 5.93 -10.31
N LEU A 29 2.64 5.66 -9.02
CA LEU A 29 2.23 4.34 -8.55
C LEU A 29 0.76 4.12 -8.93
N THR A 30 0.52 3.33 -9.97
CA THR A 30 -0.80 3.05 -10.56
C THR A 30 -0.87 1.57 -10.91
N ARG A 31 -2.05 1.05 -11.28
CA ARG A 31 -2.20 -0.35 -11.72
C ARG A 31 -1.21 -0.73 -12.84
N ALA A 32 -0.90 0.20 -13.74
CA ALA A 32 -0.01 -0.05 -14.87
C ALA A 32 1.47 -0.18 -14.45
N THR A 33 1.87 0.52 -13.40
CA THR A 33 3.29 0.66 -13.00
C THR A 33 3.63 -0.15 -11.73
N ALA A 34 2.64 -0.45 -10.89
CA ALA A 34 2.75 -1.30 -9.70
C ALA A 34 2.72 -2.79 -10.10
N LEU A 35 3.82 -3.24 -10.68
CA LEU A 35 3.99 -4.61 -11.17
C LEU A 35 4.51 -5.54 -10.06
N ASP A 36 4.23 -6.83 -10.21
CA ASP A 36 4.87 -7.87 -9.39
C ASP A 36 6.38 -8.02 -9.72
N GLU A 37 7.08 -8.86 -8.97
CA GLU A 37 8.52 -9.09 -9.11
C GLU A 37 8.92 -9.68 -10.48
N LYS A 38 7.95 -10.14 -11.27
CA LYS A 38 8.10 -10.71 -12.61
C LYS A 38 7.57 -9.78 -13.70
N GLY A 39 7.21 -8.54 -13.36
CA GLY A 39 6.74 -7.53 -14.31
C GLY A 39 5.31 -7.71 -14.78
N ARG A 40 4.49 -8.46 -14.03
CA ARG A 40 3.09 -8.70 -14.34
C ARG A 40 2.18 -7.72 -13.60
N ILE A 41 1.03 -7.46 -14.20
CA ILE A 41 -0.02 -6.64 -13.57
C ILE A 41 -0.62 -7.41 -12.40
N VAL A 42 -0.81 -6.72 -11.28
CA VAL A 42 -1.52 -7.22 -10.11
C VAL A 42 -3.01 -6.89 -10.25
N ASN A 43 -3.88 -7.88 -10.01
CA ASN A 43 -5.33 -7.73 -10.07
C ASN A 43 -5.84 -6.55 -9.22
N GLY A 44 -6.65 -5.69 -9.82
CA GLY A 44 -7.34 -4.57 -9.18
C GLY A 44 -8.68 -4.95 -8.53
N ARG A 45 -9.36 -3.93 -8.02
CA ARG A 45 -10.59 -4.04 -7.21
C ARG A 45 -11.68 -4.91 -7.82
N THR A 46 -11.85 -4.85 -9.14
CA THR A 46 -12.92 -5.54 -9.89
C THR A 46 -12.49 -6.91 -10.41
N GLU A 47 -11.22 -7.27 -10.28
CA GLU A 47 -10.65 -8.52 -10.80
C GLU A 47 -10.69 -9.63 -9.75
N LYS A 48 -10.58 -10.90 -10.18
CA LYS A 48 -10.62 -12.08 -9.31
C LYS A 48 -9.34 -12.93 -9.45
N PRO A 49 -8.69 -13.32 -8.34
CA PRO A 49 -8.92 -12.82 -6.97
C PRO A 49 -8.68 -11.30 -6.88
N ASN A 50 -9.40 -10.61 -5.99
CA ASN A 50 -9.17 -9.19 -5.73
C ASN A 50 -7.89 -9.04 -4.91
N LYS A 51 -6.93 -8.22 -5.38
CA LYS A 51 -5.63 -7.99 -4.74
C LYS A 51 -5.24 -6.51 -4.73
N HIS A 52 -6.23 -5.63 -4.66
CA HIS A 52 -6.01 -4.19 -4.83
C HIS A 52 -5.47 -3.49 -3.59
N ASP A 53 -5.73 -4.04 -2.40
CA ASP A 53 -5.17 -3.51 -1.16
C ASP A 53 -3.72 -3.97 -0.98
N ILE A 54 -2.84 -3.02 -0.73
CA ILE A 54 -1.44 -3.22 -0.41
C ILE A 54 -1.19 -2.79 1.02
N LEU A 55 -0.57 -3.65 1.82
CA LEU A 55 -0.17 -3.36 3.20
C LEU A 55 0.91 -2.28 3.20
N THR A 56 0.70 -1.22 3.99
CA THR A 56 1.63 -0.09 4.08
C THR A 56 1.92 0.30 5.52
N GLY A 57 0.90 0.32 6.38
CA GLY A 57 1.03 0.77 7.76
C GLY A 57 1.42 2.24 7.93
N SER A 58 1.24 3.05 6.89
CA SER A 58 1.67 4.44 6.83
C SER A 58 0.51 5.41 6.83
N ARG A 59 0.75 6.64 7.29
CA ARG A 59 -0.10 7.81 7.05
C ARG A 59 0.08 8.28 5.59
N PRO A 60 -0.81 9.16 5.06
CA PRO A 60 -0.70 9.63 3.68
C PRO A 60 0.66 10.23 3.31
N ASP A 61 1.30 10.91 4.27
CA ASP A 61 2.64 11.51 4.14
C ASP A 61 3.80 10.49 4.19
N GLY A 62 3.51 9.19 4.26
CA GLY A 62 4.50 8.12 4.31
C GLY A 62 5.07 7.84 5.69
N THR A 63 4.71 8.62 6.70
CA THR A 63 5.22 8.41 8.07
C THR A 63 4.46 7.30 8.79
N ALA A 64 5.11 6.69 9.79
CA ALA A 64 4.47 5.72 10.66
C ALA A 64 3.39 6.37 11.53
N PHE A 65 2.41 5.57 11.95
CA PHE A 65 1.49 5.97 13.01
C PHE A 65 2.25 6.15 14.34
N PRO A 66 1.87 7.13 15.18
CA PRO A 66 2.64 7.52 16.37
C PRO A 66 2.65 6.50 17.52
N GLY A 67 2.03 5.32 17.36
CA GLY A 67 1.90 4.32 18.41
C GLY A 67 0.98 4.77 19.55
N LYS A 68 1.05 4.10 20.70
CA LYS A 68 0.14 4.34 21.84
C LYS A 68 0.15 5.84 22.26
N PRO A 69 -1.01 6.44 22.56
CA PRO A 69 -2.34 5.82 22.74
C PRO A 69 -3.14 5.64 21.44
N PHE A 70 -2.59 6.00 20.29
CA PHE A 70 -3.25 5.81 19.00
C PHE A 70 -3.24 4.35 18.57
N ALA A 71 -4.19 3.99 17.72
CA ALA A 71 -4.29 2.63 17.19
C ALA A 71 -3.01 2.26 16.42
N ASP A 72 -2.56 1.03 16.64
CA ASP A 72 -1.53 0.43 15.82
C ASP A 72 -2.11 0.07 14.44
N MET A 73 -1.36 0.43 13.40
CA MET A 73 -1.73 0.22 12.00
C MET A 73 -0.70 -0.63 11.27
N THR A 74 0.04 -1.47 11.99
CA THR A 74 1.10 -2.32 11.43
C THR A 74 0.96 -3.78 11.82
N CYS A 75 -0.16 -4.20 12.41
CA CYS A 75 -0.31 -5.56 12.94
C CYS A 75 0.84 -5.95 13.88
N SER A 76 1.03 -5.15 14.94
CA SER A 76 2.09 -5.28 15.94
C SER A 76 3.48 -5.27 15.32
N ASN A 77 3.81 -4.26 14.52
CA ASN A 77 5.06 -4.18 13.78
C ASN A 77 5.30 -5.45 12.92
N TRP A 78 4.25 -5.89 12.24
CA TRP A 78 4.22 -7.04 11.33
C TRP A 78 4.51 -8.40 11.99
N THR A 79 4.24 -8.51 13.30
CA THR A 79 4.43 -9.76 14.06
C THR A 79 3.13 -10.46 14.47
N ASN A 80 1.99 -9.81 14.27
CA ASN A 80 0.68 -10.38 14.56
C ASN A 80 0.03 -10.93 13.28
N GLY A 81 -0.31 -12.21 13.26
CA GLY A 81 -1.07 -12.87 12.19
C GLY A 81 -2.46 -13.37 12.62
N SER A 82 -2.99 -12.86 13.74
CA SER A 82 -4.29 -13.24 14.29
C SER A 82 -5.44 -12.43 13.69
N ASP A 83 -6.67 -12.83 14.02
CA ASP A 83 -7.89 -12.11 13.63
C ASP A 83 -8.06 -10.73 14.29
N THR A 84 -7.13 -10.32 15.16
CA THR A 84 -7.19 -9.06 15.92
C THR A 84 -6.11 -8.08 15.47
N GLY A 85 -6.32 -6.79 15.74
CA GLY A 85 -5.46 -5.70 15.27
C GLY A 85 -5.85 -5.21 13.88
N ALA A 86 -5.02 -4.36 13.29
CA ALA A 86 -5.20 -3.89 11.93
C ALA A 86 -3.87 -3.42 11.33
N ALA A 87 -3.81 -3.41 10.00
CA ALA A 87 -2.79 -2.71 9.24
C ALA A 87 -3.42 -1.68 8.32
N MET A 88 -2.79 -0.53 8.14
CA MET A 88 -3.22 0.42 7.09
C MET A 88 -2.89 -0.15 5.71
N THR A 89 -3.85 -0.07 4.79
CA THR A 89 -3.66 -0.39 3.37
C THR A 89 -3.70 0.86 2.52
N GLY A 90 -3.23 0.73 1.29
CA GLY A 90 -3.62 1.63 0.20
C GLY A 90 -3.79 0.88 -1.11
N HIS A 91 -4.23 1.58 -2.15
CA HIS A 91 -4.69 0.98 -3.40
C HIS A 91 -3.67 1.19 -4.52
N HIS A 92 -3.06 0.10 -5.01
CA HIS A 92 -2.10 0.19 -6.12
C HIS A 92 -2.75 0.67 -7.41
N ASP A 93 -4.05 0.41 -7.56
CA ASP A 93 -4.86 0.75 -8.72
C ASP A 93 -5.49 2.13 -8.66
N ARG A 94 -5.40 2.83 -7.51
CA ARG A 94 -6.03 4.13 -7.25
C ARG A 94 -7.55 4.10 -7.39
N VAL A 95 -8.20 2.96 -7.10
CA VAL A 95 -9.66 2.81 -7.25
C VAL A 95 -10.38 2.71 -5.91
N GLY A 96 -11.07 3.79 -5.54
CA GLY A 96 -11.89 3.89 -4.34
C GLY A 96 -13.39 3.69 -4.56
N PRO A 97 -14.20 3.61 -3.48
CA PRO A 97 -15.65 3.77 -3.59
C PRO A 97 -16.09 5.18 -4.01
N THR A 98 -15.19 6.16 -3.91
CA THR A 98 -15.38 7.57 -4.26
C THR A 98 -14.04 8.15 -4.74
N ASP A 99 -14.05 9.35 -5.33
CA ASP A 99 -12.83 10.06 -5.77
C ASP A 99 -12.13 10.85 -4.65
N ALA A 100 -12.56 10.70 -3.38
CA ALA A 100 -11.91 11.36 -2.26
C ALA A 100 -10.45 10.90 -2.11
N SER A 101 -9.56 11.80 -1.69
CA SER A 101 -8.11 11.53 -1.65
C SER A 101 -7.72 10.31 -0.80
N TRP A 102 -8.42 10.07 0.30
CA TRP A 102 -8.24 8.85 1.10
C TRP A 102 -8.67 7.61 0.33
N ALA A 103 -9.79 7.66 -0.40
CA ALA A 103 -10.39 6.52 -1.07
C ALA A 103 -9.56 6.01 -2.26
N VAL A 104 -8.72 6.86 -2.85
CA VAL A 104 -7.83 6.53 -3.97
C VAL A 104 -6.33 6.56 -3.57
N SER A 105 -6.05 6.68 -2.27
CA SER A 105 -4.68 6.75 -1.75
C SER A 105 -3.94 5.44 -1.97
N TRP A 106 -2.70 5.51 -2.46
CA TRP A 106 -1.89 4.31 -2.66
C TRP A 106 -1.32 3.73 -1.36
N ASN A 107 -1.25 4.53 -0.29
CA ASN A 107 -0.60 4.16 0.96
C ASN A 107 -1.44 4.32 2.23
N ALA A 108 -2.61 4.96 2.17
CA ALA A 108 -3.42 5.24 3.36
C ALA A 108 -4.91 5.40 3.00
N ALA A 109 -5.55 4.31 2.61
CA ALA A 109 -6.97 4.27 2.24
C ALA A 109 -7.87 3.80 3.38
N HIS A 110 -7.62 2.62 3.94
CA HIS A 110 -8.38 2.08 5.06
C HIS A 110 -7.59 1.01 5.83
N PRO A 111 -7.96 0.71 7.08
CA PRO A 111 -7.39 -0.43 7.80
C PRO A 111 -7.92 -1.77 7.27
N THR A 112 -7.17 -2.83 7.52
CA THR A 112 -7.65 -4.22 7.43
C THR A 112 -8.67 -4.52 8.55
N LEU A 113 -9.43 -5.62 8.42
CA LEU A 113 -10.36 -6.09 9.46
C LEU A 113 -9.69 -6.93 10.56
N GLY A 114 -8.37 -7.10 10.47
CA GLY A 114 -7.56 -8.03 11.26
C GLY A 114 -6.23 -8.30 10.55
N CYS A 115 -5.39 -9.13 11.15
CA CYS A 115 -4.03 -9.37 10.67
C CYS A 115 -3.82 -10.75 10.04
N SER A 116 -4.81 -11.65 10.14
CA SER A 116 -4.84 -12.93 9.44
C SER A 116 -5.29 -12.75 7.98
N MET A 117 -4.96 -13.72 7.12
CA MET A 117 -5.39 -13.69 5.71
C MET A 117 -6.91 -13.77 5.57
N GLU A 118 -7.59 -14.42 6.51
CA GLU A 118 -9.05 -14.50 6.63
C GLU A 118 -9.68 -13.13 6.87
N LYS A 119 -8.95 -12.21 7.52
CA LYS A 119 -9.38 -10.82 7.76
C LYS A 119 -8.87 -9.81 6.74
N ILE A 120 -7.75 -10.10 6.06
CA ILE A 120 -7.20 -9.25 4.99
C ILE A 120 -7.98 -9.43 3.68
N ARG A 121 -8.28 -10.68 3.27
CA ARG A 121 -8.94 -10.93 1.98
C ARG A 121 -10.30 -10.24 1.80
N PRO A 122 -11.18 -10.17 2.83
CA PRO A 122 -12.47 -9.49 2.69
C PRO A 122 -12.36 -7.98 2.44
N THR A 123 -11.22 -7.34 2.74
CA THR A 123 -11.04 -5.90 2.43
C THR A 123 -10.69 -5.65 0.98
N GLY A 124 -10.19 -6.67 0.27
CA GLY A 124 -9.64 -6.54 -1.08
C GLY A 124 -8.13 -6.78 -1.16
N GLY A 125 -7.50 -7.25 -0.08
CA GLY A 125 -6.07 -7.54 -0.03
C GLY A 125 -5.70 -9.02 -0.20
N ASP A 126 -4.41 -9.26 -0.43
CA ASP A 126 -3.83 -10.60 -0.48
C ASP A 126 -2.45 -10.64 0.23
N GLY A 127 -2.25 -9.79 1.23
CA GLY A 127 -0.99 -9.70 1.98
C GLY A 127 0.18 -9.12 1.18
N LEU A 128 -0.10 -8.38 0.11
CA LEU A 128 0.92 -7.76 -0.73
C LEU A 128 1.51 -6.51 -0.08
N PHE A 129 2.76 -6.21 -0.37
CA PHE A 129 3.48 -5.03 0.09
C PHE A 129 4.49 -4.57 -1.00
N TYR A 130 4.90 -3.31 -0.93
CA TYR A 130 5.90 -2.77 -1.86
C TYR A 130 7.32 -3.00 -1.37
N CYS A 131 8.23 -3.30 -2.31
CA CYS A 131 9.66 -3.34 -2.06
C CYS A 131 10.33 -2.15 -2.77
N PHE A 132 10.76 -1.15 -2.00
CA PHE A 132 11.51 -0.02 -2.53
C PHE A 132 13.01 -0.28 -2.35
N ALA A 133 13.78 -0.25 -3.44
CA ALA A 133 15.23 -0.40 -3.37
C ALA A 133 15.84 0.73 -2.52
N ALA A 134 16.67 0.35 -1.54
CA ALA A 134 17.55 1.27 -0.83
C ALA A 134 18.87 1.45 -1.59
N LYS A 135 19.52 2.60 -1.40
CA LYS A 135 20.89 2.83 -1.87
C LYS A 135 21.88 2.23 -0.89
#